data_AF-A0A7X1D8C5-F1
#
_entry.id   AF-A0A7X1D8C5-F1
#
_cell.length_a   1.000
_cell.length_b   1.000
_cell.length_c   1.000
_cell.angle_alpha   90.00
_cell.angle_beta   90.00
_cell.angle_gamma   90.00
#
_symmetry.space_group_name_H-M   'P 1'
#
loop_
_entity.id
_entity.type
_entity.pdbx_description
1 polymer ?
#
loop_
_entity_poly.entity_id
_entity_poly.type
_entity_poly.pdbx_seq_one_letter_code
_entity_poly.pdbx_strand_id
1 'polypeptide(L)'
;MDKMEKKRIAENINLYIRLNGFTKRSFAKATNFSQATAEAILNGKVRSNTKFNKYIVRVTEKLGLDTHYFKQDKETLLSMPIHYQEDDEKIHIGDDKYNTISAMLQIGDVYYNNN
;
A
#
# COMPACT_ATOMS: atom_id res chain seq x y z
N MET A 1 3.58 -23.22 -1.98
CA MET A 1 3.20 -22.06 -1.16
C MET A 1 2.21 -22.52 -0.13
N ASP A 2 2.60 -22.44 1.14
CA ASP A 2 1.76 -22.84 2.25
C ASP A 2 0.67 -21.78 2.55
N LYS A 3 -0.37 -22.16 3.28
CA LYS A 3 -1.44 -21.26 3.73
C LYS A 3 -0.89 -20.12 4.58
N MET A 4 0.10 -20.38 5.43
CA MET A 4 0.74 -19.34 6.25
C MET A 4 1.48 -18.33 5.39
N GLU A 5 2.16 -18.80 4.34
CA GLU A 5 2.89 -17.94 3.41
C GLU A 5 1.95 -17.03 2.60
N LYS A 6 0.80 -17.55 2.13
CA LYS A 6 -0.25 -16.73 1.49
C LYS A 6 -0.74 -15.62 2.41
N LYS A 7 -1.00 -15.97 3.68
CA LYS A 7 -1.50 -15.03 4.67
C LYS A 7 -0.47 -13.92 4.92
N ARG A 8 0.80 -14.28 5.09
CA ARG A 8 1.90 -13.32 5.26
C ARG A 8 2.04 -12.37 4.07
N ILE A 9 2.01 -12.90 2.85
CA ILE A 9 2.08 -12.06 1.64
C ILE A 9 0.86 -11.13 1.55
N ALA A 10 -0.34 -11.63 1.88
CA ALA A 10 -1.54 -10.80 1.91
C ALA A 10 -1.46 -9.70 2.98
N GLU A 11 -0.90 -9.99 4.15
CA GLU A 11 -0.64 -9.00 5.21
C GLU A 11 0.37 -7.94 4.75
N ASN A 12 1.43 -8.35 4.05
CA ASN A 12 2.42 -7.44 3.46
C ASN A 12 1.80 -6.50 2.41
N ILE A 13 0.89 -7.01 1.56
CA ILE A 13 0.15 -6.15 0.61
C ILE A 13 -0.76 -5.18 1.36
N ASN A 14 -1.47 -5.64 2.39
CA ASN A 14 -2.30 -4.75 3.21
C ASN A 14 -1.47 -3.67 3.91
N LEU A 15 -0.26 -4.00 4.36
CA LEU A 15 0.67 -3.03 4.93
C LEU A 15 1.07 -1.99 3.89
N TYR A 16 1.48 -2.42 2.70
CA TYR A 16 1.80 -1.51 1.60
C TYR A 16 0.64 -0.58 1.26
N ILE A 17 -0.58 -1.10 1.16
CA ILE A 17 -1.79 -0.29 0.91
C ILE A 17 -1.93 0.82 1.94
N ARG A 18 -1.77 0.50 3.23
CA ARG A 18 -1.90 1.48 4.32
C ARG A 18 -0.78 2.52 4.31
N LEU A 19 0.46 2.09 4.08
CA LEU A 19 1.62 2.99 4.07
C LEU A 19 1.53 3.98 2.90
N ASN A 20 1.14 3.50 1.72
CA ASN A 20 1.12 4.29 0.50
C ASN A 20 -0.23 4.99 0.22
N GLY A 21 -1.14 5.04 1.22
CA GLY A 21 -2.39 5.80 1.13
C GLY A 21 -3.50 5.16 0.27
N PHE A 22 -3.36 3.91 -0.16
CA PHE A 22 -4.39 3.24 -0.96
C PHE A 22 -5.64 2.90 -0.14
N THR A 23 -6.80 3.06 -0.76
CA THR A 23 -8.01 2.33 -0.39
C THR A 23 -8.02 0.98 -1.09
N LYS A 24 -8.81 0.01 -0.61
CA LYS A 24 -9.02 -1.26 -1.33
C LYS A 24 -9.51 -1.05 -2.77
N ARG A 25 -10.30 0.02 -2.97
CA ARG A 25 -10.85 0.40 -4.28
C ARG A 25 -9.77 0.99 -5.18
N SER A 26 -8.98 1.95 -4.71
CA SER A 26 -7.90 2.54 -5.52
C SER A 26 -6.79 1.51 -5.80
N PHE A 27 -6.49 0.62 -4.85
CA PHE A 27 -5.59 -0.52 -5.10
C PHE A 27 -6.10 -1.44 -6.21
N ALA A 28 -7.38 -1.82 -6.20
CA ALA A 28 -7.97 -2.64 -7.25
C ALA A 28 -7.89 -1.97 -8.63
N LYS A 29 -8.12 -0.64 -8.68
CA LYS A 29 -7.95 0.16 -9.91
C LYS A 29 -6.48 0.17 -10.37
N ALA A 30 -5.54 0.51 -9.49
CA ALA A 30 -4.11 0.62 -9.81
C ALA A 30 -3.51 -0.70 -10.32
N THR A 31 -3.95 -1.83 -9.73
CA THR A 31 -3.51 -3.18 -10.14
C THR A 31 -4.30 -3.77 -11.31
N ASN A 32 -5.33 -3.05 -11.79
CA ASN A 32 -6.27 -3.48 -12.82
C ASN A 32 -6.88 -4.86 -12.51
N PHE A 33 -7.40 -5.01 -11.30
CA PHE A 33 -8.17 -6.17 -10.83
C PHE A 33 -9.62 -5.77 -10.54
N SER A 34 -10.53 -6.74 -10.69
CA SER A 34 -11.87 -6.58 -10.12
C SER A 34 -11.80 -6.52 -8.60
N GLN A 35 -12.75 -5.82 -7.96
CA GLN A 35 -12.80 -5.71 -6.50
C GLN A 35 -12.79 -7.09 -5.82
N ALA A 36 -13.58 -8.05 -6.31
CA ALA A 36 -13.60 -9.41 -5.78
C ALA A 36 -12.24 -10.12 -5.88
N THR A 37 -11.49 -9.89 -6.97
CA THR A 37 -10.15 -10.49 -7.14
C THR A 37 -9.15 -9.83 -6.19
N ALA A 38 -9.18 -8.49 -6.08
CA ALA A 38 -8.35 -7.76 -5.14
C ALA A 38 -8.61 -8.22 -3.70
N GLU A 39 -9.87 -8.34 -3.29
CA GLU A 39 -10.23 -8.86 -1.96
C GLU A 39 -9.75 -10.29 -1.73
N ALA A 40 -9.85 -11.18 -2.72
CA ALA A 40 -9.34 -12.53 -2.59
C ALA A 40 -7.82 -12.56 -2.37
N ILE A 41 -7.07 -11.66 -3.04
CA ILE A 41 -5.63 -11.49 -2.85
C ILE A 41 -5.33 -10.94 -1.46
N LEU A 42 -6.00 -9.85 -1.05
CA LEU A 42 -5.81 -9.19 0.24
C LEU A 42 -6.18 -10.06 1.45
N ASN A 43 -7.02 -11.07 1.25
CA ASN A 43 -7.36 -12.05 2.28
C ASN A 43 -6.53 -13.35 2.18
N GLY A 44 -5.64 -13.48 1.18
CA GLY A 44 -4.91 -14.72 0.92
C GLY A 44 -5.81 -15.92 0.54
N LYS A 45 -7.06 -15.66 0.12
CA LYS A 45 -8.11 -16.68 -0.14
C LYS A 45 -8.11 -17.21 -1.57
N VAL A 46 -7.00 -17.12 -2.29
CA VAL A 46 -6.88 -17.67 -3.65
C VAL A 46 -6.54 -19.16 -3.58
N ARG A 47 -7.42 -20.01 -4.11
CA ARG A 47 -7.29 -21.49 -4.04
C ARG A 47 -6.00 -22.00 -4.70
N SER A 48 -5.73 -21.56 -5.93
CA SER A 48 -4.55 -22.00 -6.68
C SER A 48 -3.30 -21.20 -6.30
N ASN A 49 -2.23 -21.91 -5.91
CA ASN A 49 -0.92 -21.33 -5.60
C ASN A 49 -0.32 -20.62 -6.83
N THR A 50 -0.36 -21.29 -7.98
CA THR A 50 0.14 -20.74 -9.24
C THR A 50 -0.59 -19.46 -9.62
N LYS A 51 -1.92 -19.43 -9.42
CA LYS A 51 -2.73 -18.24 -9.69
C LYS A 51 -2.39 -17.10 -8.74
N PHE A 52 -2.22 -17.41 -7.45
CA PHE A 52 -1.81 -16.41 -6.46
C PHE A 52 -0.46 -15.79 -6.82
N ASN A 53 0.55 -16.60 -7.13
CA ASN A 53 1.86 -16.08 -7.55
C ASN A 53 1.78 -15.19 -8.79
N LYS A 54 1.01 -15.58 -9.81
CA LYS A 54 0.78 -14.73 -10.99
C LYS A 54 0.15 -13.38 -10.62
N TYR A 55 -0.77 -13.38 -9.65
CA TYR A 55 -1.33 -12.12 -9.16
C TYR A 55 -0.32 -11.27 -8.43
N ILE A 56 0.51 -11.85 -7.55
CA ILE A 56 1.56 -11.09 -6.86
C ILE A 56 2.53 -10.46 -7.84
N VAL A 57 3.00 -11.22 -8.84
CA VAL A 57 3.88 -10.69 -9.90
C VAL A 57 3.21 -9.53 -10.65
N ARG A 58 1.94 -9.68 -11.02
CA ARG A 58 1.19 -8.61 -11.67
C ARG A 58 1.00 -7.38 -10.78
N VAL A 59 0.81 -7.56 -9.47
CA VAL A 59 0.76 -6.43 -8.51
C VAL A 59 2.10 -5.72 -8.48
N THR A 60 3.22 -6.44 -8.35
CA THR A 60 4.56 -5.82 -8.30
C THR A 60 4.87 -5.10 -9.61
N GLU A 61 4.55 -5.69 -10.77
CA GLU A 61 4.72 -5.04 -12.07
C GLU A 61 3.90 -3.76 -12.21
N LYS A 62 2.62 -3.79 -11.80
CA LYS A 62 1.73 -2.62 -11.91
C LYS A 62 2.11 -1.48 -10.98
N LEU A 63 2.72 -1.79 -9.85
CA LEU A 63 3.18 -0.82 -8.87
C LEU A 63 4.64 -0.41 -9.08
N GLY A 64 5.34 -0.98 -10.08
CA GLY A 64 6.76 -0.70 -10.33
C GLY A 64 7.69 -1.19 -9.21
N LEU A 65 7.30 -2.23 -8.50
CA LEU A 65 8.04 -2.80 -7.37
C LEU A 65 8.89 -4.00 -7.79
N ASP A 66 9.86 -4.34 -6.95
CA ASP A 66 10.65 -5.57 -7.12
C ASP A 66 9.75 -6.83 -7.13
N THR A 67 10.14 -7.83 -7.91
CA THR A 67 9.37 -9.08 -8.08
C THR A 67 9.15 -9.85 -6.78
N HIS A 68 10.06 -9.70 -5.82
CA HIS A 68 10.04 -10.36 -4.52
C HIS A 68 9.60 -9.44 -3.38
N TYR A 69 9.20 -8.20 -3.67
CA TYR A 69 8.83 -7.18 -2.68
C TYR A 69 7.92 -7.73 -1.57
N PHE A 70 6.75 -8.28 -1.92
CA PHE A 70 5.79 -8.78 -0.92
C PHE A 70 6.21 -10.09 -0.24
N LYS A 71 7.31 -10.73 -0.68
CA LYS A 71 7.87 -11.92 -0.05
C LYS A 71 8.91 -11.58 1.01
N GLN A 72 9.38 -10.33 1.09
CA GLN A 72 10.30 -9.90 2.14
C GLN A 72 9.63 -9.93 3.52
N ASP A 73 10.43 -9.93 4.58
CA ASP A 73 9.92 -9.82 5.93
C ASP A 73 9.27 -8.44 6.17
N LYS A 74 8.50 -8.34 7.25
CA LYS A 74 7.71 -7.14 7.54
C LYS A 74 8.61 -5.96 7.93
N GLU A 75 9.74 -6.20 8.58
CA GLU A 75 10.64 -5.14 9.06
C GLU A 75 11.33 -4.47 7.88
N THR A 76 11.79 -5.25 6.91
CA THR A 76 12.34 -4.75 5.64
C THR A 76 11.31 -3.91 4.88
N LEU A 77 10.04 -4.31 4.84
CA LEU A 77 8.99 -3.52 4.19
C LEU A 77 8.70 -2.19 4.90
N LEU A 78 8.88 -2.12 6.21
CA LEU A 78 8.64 -0.91 7.00
C LEU A 78 9.78 0.11 6.88
N SER A 79 11.00 -0.34 6.55
CA SER A 79 12.15 0.53 6.34
C SER A 79 12.23 1.11 4.91
N MET A 80 11.40 0.61 3.99
CA MET A 80 11.37 1.07 2.62
C MET A 80 10.72 2.45 2.48
N PRO A 81 11.17 3.27 1.50
CA PRO A 81 10.54 4.55 1.19
C PRO A 81 9.05 4.39 0.89
N ILE A 82 8.24 5.25 1.49
CA ILE A 82 6.81 5.30 1.22
C ILE A 82 6.58 6.20 0.01
N HIS A 83 5.86 5.68 -0.98
CA HIS A 83 5.37 6.44 -2.12
C HIS A 83 3.88 6.70 -1.94
N TYR A 84 3.56 7.81 -1.27
CA TYR A 84 2.17 8.22 -1.09
C TYR A 84 1.55 8.47 -2.46
N GLN A 85 0.49 7.74 -2.80
CA GLN A 85 -0.28 8.07 -4.00
C GLN A 85 -1.17 9.25 -3.66
N GLU A 86 -0.85 10.41 -4.23
CA GLU A 86 -1.76 11.54 -4.31
C GLU A 86 -2.94 11.15 -5.21
N ASP A 87 -3.90 10.40 -4.65
CA ASP A 87 -5.25 10.42 -5.20
C ASP A 87 -5.74 11.88 -4.98
N ASP A 88 -5.82 12.68 -6.05
CA ASP A 88 -6.42 14.03 -6.06
C ASP A 88 -7.83 14.03 -5.44
N GLU A 89 -8.47 12.86 -5.34
CA GLU A 89 -9.73 12.64 -4.64
C GLU A 89 -9.51 12.30 -3.16
N LYS A 90 -9.38 13.37 -2.37
CA LYS A 90 -9.69 13.44 -0.93
C LYS A 90 -8.93 12.44 -0.06
N ILE A 91 -7.83 12.95 0.47
CA ILE A 91 -7.33 12.57 1.79
C ILE A 91 -8.46 12.82 2.82
N HIS A 92 -9.28 11.81 3.13
CA HIS A 92 -10.23 11.85 4.25
C HIS A 92 -9.47 11.63 5.57
N ILE A 93 -8.55 12.55 5.87
CA ILE A 93 -8.11 12.80 7.23
C ILE A 93 -9.14 13.78 7.78
N GLY A 94 -9.97 13.35 8.75
CA GLY A 94 -10.96 14.23 9.37
C GLY A 94 -10.34 15.59 9.70
N ASP A 95 -11.05 16.66 9.30
CA ASP A 95 -10.51 18.01 9.07
C ASP A 95 -9.52 18.50 10.15
N ASP A 96 -9.74 18.14 11.41
CA ASP A 96 -8.89 18.51 12.55
C ASP A 96 -7.45 18.00 12.46
N LYS A 97 -7.25 16.75 12.02
CA LYS A 97 -5.90 16.16 11.92
C LYS A 97 -5.13 16.74 10.75
N TYR A 98 -5.82 17.04 9.64
CA TYR A 98 -5.20 17.70 8.49
C TYR A 98 -4.80 19.13 8.84
N ASN A 99 -5.71 19.89 9.48
CA ASN A 99 -5.43 21.24 9.95
C ASN A 99 -4.24 21.27 10.92
N THR A 100 -4.15 20.30 11.82
CA THR A 100 -3.04 20.19 12.77
C THR A 100 -1.70 19.93 12.06
N ILE A 101 -1.66 18.97 11.14
CA ILE A 101 -0.42 18.65 10.39
C ILE A 101 -0.01 19.83 9.50
N SER A 102 -0.97 20.45 8.83
CA SER A 102 -0.73 21.61 7.97
C SER A 102 -0.18 22.81 8.77
N ALA A 103 -0.73 23.07 9.96
CA ALA A 103 -0.21 24.09 10.86
C ALA A 103 1.22 23.76 11.36
N MET A 104 1.51 22.50 11.69
CA MET A 104 2.85 22.08 12.09
C MET A 104 3.89 22.29 10.97
N LEU A 105 3.52 22.00 9.72
CA LEU A 105 4.39 22.22 8.56
C LEU A 105 4.64 23.71 8.30
N GLN A 106 3.59 24.54 8.34
CA GLN A 106 3.71 25.99 8.19
C GLN A 106 4.61 26.62 9.25
N ILE A 107 4.50 26.17 10.51
CA ILE A 107 5.42 26.60 11.56
C ILE A 107 6.84 26.21 11.21
N GLY A 108 7.08 24.96 10.78
CA GLY A 108 8.39 24.52 10.31
C GLY A 108 8.99 25.41 9.22
N ASP A 109 8.21 25.74 8.19
CA ASP A 109 8.66 26.60 7.09
C ASP A 109 9.04 28.02 7.56
N VAL A 110 8.28 28.60 8.49
CA VAL A 110 8.60 29.92 9.06
C VAL A 110 9.92 29.90 9.84
N TYR A 111 10.21 28.82 10.55
CA TYR A 111 11.44 28.70 11.34
C TYR A 111 12.68 28.34 10.51
N TYR A 112 12.52 27.59 9.42
CA TYR A 112 13.65 27.13 8.61
C TYR A 112 13.94 28.00 7.37
N ASN A 113 12.97 28.79 6.87
CA ASN A 113 13.19 29.69 5.72
C ASN A 113 13.57 31.12 6.10
N ASN A 114 13.67 31.45 7.40
CA ASN A 114 14.09 32.77 7.90
C ASN A 114 15.51 32.78 8.49
N ASN A 115 16.37 31.81 8.12
CA ASN A 115 17.82 31.82 8.39
C ASN A 115 18.60 31.72 7.08
#